data_AF-A0A820PBR3-F1
#
_entry.id   AF-A0A820PBR3-F1
#
_cell.length_a   1.000
_cell.length_b   1.000
_cell.length_c   1.000
_cell.angle_alpha   90.00
_cell.angle_beta   90.00
_cell.angle_gamma   90.00
#
_symmetry.space_group_name_H-M   'P 1'
#
loop_
_entity.id
_entity.type
_entity.pdbx_description
1 polymer ?
#
loop_
_entity_poly.entity_id
_entity_poly.type
_entity_poly.pdbx_seq_one_letter_code
_entity_poly.pdbx_strand_id
1 'polypeptide(L)'
;HEIESISKNEKALERLLTSYKLMLDFYGFELVDENTGEIRRLSDDSYKSCFRNLNSASHNYLRITRILKCLGEFKYEYLKFPFLAAILRESITENTLSNCLRSCKDYWIETLRNPDERRAIRQYARELVEYRNKG
;
A
#
# COMPACT_ATOMS: atom_id res chain seq x y z
N HIS A 1 -30.02 -17.68 -11.97
CA HIS A 1 -28.84 -18.00 -11.14
C HIS A 1 -27.60 -17.18 -11.47
N GLU A 2 -27.37 -16.72 -12.71
CA GLU A 2 -26.16 -15.94 -13.07
C GLU A 2 -26.14 -14.50 -12.53
N ILE A 3 -27.29 -13.81 -12.52
CA ILE A 3 -27.41 -12.42 -12.05
C ILE A 3 -27.05 -12.29 -10.55
N GLU A 4 -27.44 -13.26 -9.73
CA GLU A 4 -27.11 -13.27 -8.30
C GLU A 4 -25.61 -13.50 -8.03
N SER A 5 -24.94 -14.35 -8.82
CA SER A 5 -23.50 -14.56 -8.68
C SER A 5 -22.67 -13.35 -9.09
N ILE A 6 -23.10 -12.63 -10.15
CA ILE A 6 -22.44 -11.39 -10.60
C ILE A 6 -22.63 -10.29 -9.56
N SER A 7 -23.85 -10.08 -9.07
CA SER A 7 -24.15 -9.08 -8.02
C SER A 7 -23.42 -9.37 -6.69
N LYS A 8 -23.27 -10.65 -6.31
CA LYS A 8 -22.48 -11.03 -5.13
C LYS A 8 -20.98 -10.73 -5.29
N ASN A 9 -20.44 -10.92 -6.49
CA ASN A 9 -19.05 -10.60 -6.79
C ASN A 9 -18.80 -9.08 -6.73
N GLU A 10 -19.69 -8.29 -7.33
CA GLU A 10 -19.63 -6.83 -7.30
C GLU A 10 -19.65 -6.27 -5.86
N LYS A 11 -20.60 -6.72 -5.03
CA LYS A 11 -20.64 -6.35 -3.60
C LYS A 11 -19.39 -6.78 -2.83
N ALA A 12 -18.78 -7.91 -3.19
CA ALA A 12 -17.53 -8.34 -2.56
C ALA A 12 -16.35 -7.44 -2.95
N LEU A 13 -16.29 -7.01 -4.21
CA LEU A 13 -15.30 -6.04 -4.69
C LEU A 13 -15.45 -4.68 -4.01
N GLU A 14 -16.68 -4.16 -3.89
CA GLU A 14 -16.95 -2.90 -3.18
C GLU A 14 -16.54 -2.97 -1.70
N ARG A 15 -16.83 -4.09 -1.03
CA ARG A 15 -16.40 -4.33 0.35
C ARG A 15 -14.89 -4.40 0.49
N LEU A 16 -14.19 -5.01 -0.46
CA LEU A 16 -12.74 -5.05 -0.45
C LEU A 16 -12.14 -3.66 -0.62
N LEU A 17 -12.67 -2.86 -1.55
CA LEU A 17 -12.24 -1.47 -1.74
C LEU A 17 -12.49 -0.62 -0.50
N THR A 18 -13.66 -0.79 0.12
CA THR A 18 -13.98 -0.13 1.41
C THR A 18 -13.00 -0.55 2.51
N SER A 19 -12.69 -1.84 2.60
CA SER A 19 -11.71 -2.37 3.58
C SER A 19 -10.30 -1.82 3.33
N TYR A 20 -9.93 -1.61 2.06
CA TYR A 20 -8.68 -0.98 1.68
C TYR A 20 -8.62 0.50 2.12
N LYS A 21 -9.68 1.29 1.85
CA LYS A 21 -9.78 2.68 2.30
C LYS A 21 -9.69 2.81 3.82
N LEU A 22 -10.40 1.95 4.56
CA LEU A 22 -10.34 1.91 6.03
C LEU A 22 -8.93 1.54 6.53
N MET A 23 -8.23 0.65 5.83
CA MET A 23 -6.85 0.32 6.17
C MET A 23 -5.88 1.47 5.92
N LEU A 24 -6.04 2.19 4.80
CA LEU A 24 -5.25 3.38 4.51
C LEU A 24 -5.43 4.41 5.62
N ASP A 25 -6.68 4.76 5.97
CA ASP A 25 -6.99 5.74 7.00
C ASP A 25 -6.36 5.37 8.34
N PHE A 26 -6.54 4.10 8.76
CA PHE A 26 -5.94 3.57 9.98
C PHE A 26 -4.41 3.68 10.01
N TYR A 27 -3.75 3.61 8.85
CA TYR A 27 -2.30 3.73 8.72
C TYR A 27 -1.82 5.13 8.34
N GLY A 28 -2.69 6.14 8.31
CA GLY A 28 -2.31 7.52 8.07
C GLY A 28 -2.24 7.92 6.61
N PHE A 29 -2.93 7.20 5.73
CA PHE A 29 -3.07 7.50 4.31
C PHE A 29 -4.53 7.67 3.92
N GLU A 30 -4.80 8.35 2.80
CA GLU A 30 -6.12 8.39 2.17
C GLU A 30 -5.99 8.10 0.67
N LEU A 31 -7.03 7.48 0.10
CA LEU A 31 -7.16 7.23 -1.33
C LEU A 31 -7.73 8.47 -2.01
N VAL A 32 -6.95 9.08 -2.90
CA VAL A 32 -7.29 10.32 -3.61
C VAL A 32 -8.04 10.00 -4.91
N ASP A 33 -7.60 8.95 -5.61
CA ASP A 33 -8.19 8.53 -6.88
C ASP A 33 -8.30 7.00 -6.92
N GLU A 34 -9.54 6.51 -7.03
CA GLU A 34 -9.84 5.08 -7.04
C GLU A 34 -9.49 4.39 -8.35
N ASN A 35 -9.35 5.14 -9.45
CA ASN A 35 -9.00 4.63 -10.78
C ASN A 35 -7.49 4.47 -10.93
N THR A 36 -6.71 5.42 -10.41
CA THR A 36 -5.24 5.37 -10.47
C THR A 36 -4.63 4.67 -9.25
N GLY A 37 -5.37 4.62 -8.14
CA GLY A 37 -4.87 4.16 -6.86
C GLY A 37 -4.01 5.18 -6.13
N GLU A 38 -3.98 6.44 -6.58
CA GLU A 38 -3.21 7.50 -5.94
C GLU A 38 -3.59 7.65 -4.47
N ILE A 39 -2.59 7.60 -3.59
CA ILE A 39 -2.76 7.84 -2.16
C ILE A 39 -1.87 8.99 -1.71
N ARG A 40 -2.26 9.62 -0.60
CA ARG A 40 -1.43 10.60 0.10
C ARG A 40 -1.51 10.38 1.61
N ARG A 41 -0.63 11.03 2.38
CA ARG A 41 -0.78 11.15 3.84
C ARG A 41 -2.13 11.78 4.15
N LEU A 42 -2.74 11.45 5.29
CA LEU A 42 -3.90 12.21 5.78
C LEU A 42 -3.56 13.71 5.81
N SER A 43 -4.54 14.54 5.43
CA SER A 43 -4.34 15.99 5.27
C SER A 43 -4.05 16.73 6.58
N ASP A 44 -4.41 16.15 7.72
CA ASP A 44 -4.12 16.68 9.06
C ASP A 44 -2.91 15.97 9.71
N ASP A 45 -2.44 16.50 10.84
CA ASP A 45 -1.26 15.98 11.54
C ASP A 45 -1.45 14.59 12.20
N SER A 46 -2.64 13.99 12.13
CA SER A 46 -2.90 12.64 12.67
C SER A 46 -2.05 11.57 11.98
N TYR A 47 -1.67 11.75 10.70
CA TYR A 47 -0.81 10.80 9.99
C TYR A 47 0.49 10.53 10.76
N LYS A 48 1.03 11.52 11.47
CA LYS A 48 2.26 11.38 12.27
C LYS A 48 2.06 10.35 13.38
N SER A 49 0.90 10.36 14.04
CA SER A 49 0.56 9.39 15.08
C SER A 49 0.34 8.00 14.49
N CYS A 50 -0.40 7.92 13.37
CA CYS A 50 -0.63 6.67 12.66
C CYS A 50 0.68 6.03 12.20
N PHE A 51 1.63 6.82 11.67
CA PHE A 51 2.94 6.35 11.23
C PHE A 51 3.78 5.86 12.41
N ARG A 52 3.83 6.58 13.53
CA ARG A 52 4.51 6.08 14.74
C ARG A 52 3.95 4.73 15.19
N ASN A 53 2.63 4.56 15.16
CA ASN A 53 1.98 3.31 15.53
C ASN A 53 2.30 2.20 14.53
N LEU A 54 2.20 2.45 13.22
CA LEU A 54 2.54 1.49 12.18
C LEU A 54 4.03 1.10 12.25
N ASN A 55 4.91 2.06 12.47
CA ASN A 55 6.35 1.84 12.53
C ASN A 55 6.77 1.02 13.76
N SER A 56 5.96 0.99 14.83
CA SER A 56 6.25 0.21 16.05
C SER A 56 5.49 -1.12 16.17
N ALA A 57 4.35 -1.26 15.51
CA ALA A 57 3.45 -2.41 15.65
C ALA A 57 3.59 -3.42 14.50
N SER A 58 4.60 -4.30 14.56
CA SER A 58 4.94 -5.25 13.49
C SER A 58 3.82 -6.22 13.09
N HIS A 59 2.87 -6.54 13.97
CA HIS A 59 1.72 -7.38 13.63
C HIS A 59 0.84 -6.77 12.51
N ASN A 60 0.87 -5.44 12.35
CA ASN A 60 0.21 -4.76 11.25
C ASN A 60 0.80 -5.13 9.89
N TYR A 61 2.07 -5.53 9.83
CA TYR A 61 2.71 -5.91 8.57
C TYR A 61 2.09 -7.17 7.98
N LEU A 62 1.66 -8.10 8.84
CA LEU A 62 0.91 -9.28 8.42
C LEU A 62 -0.52 -8.93 7.97
N ARG A 63 -1.15 -7.89 8.54
CA ARG A 63 -2.47 -7.41 8.10
C ARG A 63 -2.38 -6.75 6.73
N ILE A 64 -1.39 -5.88 6.53
CA ILE A 64 -1.08 -5.26 5.22
C ILE A 64 -0.83 -6.35 4.17
N THR A 65 0.00 -7.36 4.49
CA THR A 65 0.26 -8.48 3.57
C THR A 65 -1.01 -9.20 3.13
N ARG A 66 -1.95 -9.45 4.06
CA ARG A 66 -3.23 -10.09 3.73
C ARG A 66 -4.06 -9.22 2.78
N ILE A 67 -4.15 -7.91 3.04
CA ILE A 67 -4.89 -7.00 2.15
C ILE A 67 -4.24 -6.96 0.77
N LEU A 68 -2.91 -6.81 0.67
CA LEU A 68 -2.21 -6.82 -0.61
C LEU A 68 -2.44 -8.14 -1.37
N LYS A 69 -2.43 -9.29 -0.71
CA LYS A 69 -2.80 -10.56 -1.38
C LYS A 69 -4.23 -10.52 -1.91
N CYS A 70 -5.19 -10.11 -1.08
CA CYS A 70 -6.59 -9.97 -1.51
C CYS A 70 -6.72 -9.03 -2.71
N LEU A 71 -6.13 -7.83 -2.68
CA LEU A 71 -6.20 -6.87 -3.78
C LEU A 71 -5.79 -7.50 -5.12
N GLY A 72 -4.78 -8.37 -5.11
CA GLY A 72 -4.34 -9.05 -6.32
C GLY A 72 -5.21 -10.20 -6.77
N GLU A 73 -5.81 -10.95 -5.84
CA GLU A 73 -6.79 -11.99 -6.21
C GLU A 73 -8.02 -11.42 -6.91
N PHE A 74 -8.31 -10.14 -6.69
CA PHE A 74 -9.43 -9.42 -7.27
C PHE A 74 -8.98 -8.39 -8.31
N LYS A 75 -9.89 -7.49 -8.70
CA LYS A 75 -9.66 -6.50 -9.78
C LYS A 75 -8.83 -5.28 -9.36
N TYR A 76 -8.19 -5.30 -8.18
CA TYR A 76 -7.55 -4.13 -7.58
C TYR A 76 -6.02 -4.24 -7.47
N GLU A 77 -5.39 -5.04 -8.34
CA GLU A 77 -3.93 -5.16 -8.40
C GLU A 77 -3.24 -3.79 -8.53
N TYR A 78 -3.82 -2.89 -9.33
CA TYR A 78 -3.28 -1.56 -9.61
C TYR A 78 -3.16 -0.66 -8.36
N LEU A 79 -3.93 -0.93 -7.29
CA LEU A 79 -3.85 -0.17 -6.04
C LEU A 79 -2.57 -0.46 -5.24
N LYS A 80 -1.90 -1.59 -5.49
CA LYS A 80 -0.72 -1.99 -4.72
C LYS A 80 0.48 -1.10 -5.02
N PHE A 81 0.72 -0.79 -6.28
CA PHE A 81 1.94 -0.09 -6.68
C PHE A 81 2.02 1.30 -6.02
N PRO A 82 0.98 2.16 -6.05
CA PRO A 82 0.99 3.43 -5.33
C PRO A 82 1.20 3.28 -3.81
N PHE A 83 0.56 2.28 -3.19
CA PHE A 83 0.77 2.00 -1.77
C PHE A 83 2.22 1.65 -1.44
N LEU A 84 2.84 0.76 -2.22
CA LEU A 84 4.24 0.37 -2.04
C LEU A 84 5.18 1.55 -2.27
N ALA A 85 4.91 2.38 -3.28
CA ALA A 85 5.69 3.57 -3.56
C ALA A 85 5.64 4.57 -2.40
N ALA A 86 4.45 4.80 -1.82
CA ALA A 86 4.29 5.65 -0.64
C ALA A 86 5.08 5.12 0.56
N ILE A 87 4.94 3.82 0.88
CA ILE A 87 5.71 3.20 1.97
C ILE A 87 7.21 3.36 1.74
N LEU A 88 7.71 3.14 0.52
CA LEU A 88 9.14 3.26 0.21
C LEU A 88 9.63 4.71 0.38
N ARG A 89 8.87 5.70 -0.10
CA ARG A 89 9.18 7.12 0.09
C ARG A 89 9.27 7.47 1.58
N GLU A 90 8.25 7.09 2.36
CA GLU A 90 8.20 7.32 3.80
C GLU A 90 9.32 6.61 4.56
N SER A 91 9.66 5.39 4.14
CA SER A 91 10.68 4.58 4.82
C SER A 91 12.10 5.02 4.49
N ILE A 92 12.36 5.42 3.23
CA ILE A 92 13.70 5.69 2.72
C ILE A 92 14.05 7.16 2.83
N THR A 93 13.19 8.04 2.32
CA THR A 93 13.47 9.49 2.21
C THR A 93 13.09 10.22 3.50
N GLU A 94 11.87 9.99 3.97
CA GLU A 94 11.30 10.73 5.11
C GLU A 94 11.70 10.11 6.46
N ASN A 95 12.12 8.83 6.44
CA ASN A 95 12.50 8.05 7.61
C ASN A 95 11.39 7.95 8.69
N THR A 96 10.13 8.07 8.30
CA THR A 96 8.95 8.00 9.18
C THR A 96 8.43 6.57 9.36
N LEU A 97 8.67 5.70 8.37
CA LEU A 97 8.23 4.30 8.34
C LEU A 97 9.39 3.30 8.17
N SER A 98 10.59 3.63 8.65
CA SER A 98 11.82 2.85 8.44
C SER A 98 11.73 1.36 8.83
N ASN A 99 10.93 1.00 9.85
CA ASN A 99 10.74 -0.41 10.25
C ASN A 99 9.86 -1.19 9.27
N CYS A 100 9.06 -0.51 8.45
CA CYS A 100 8.30 -1.13 7.37
C CYS A 100 9.18 -1.51 6.18
N LEU A 101 10.37 -0.92 6.03
CA LEU A 101 11.21 -1.06 4.83
C LEU A 101 11.51 -2.52 4.49
N ARG A 102 11.87 -3.33 5.50
CA ARG A 102 12.17 -4.75 5.31
C ARG A 102 10.95 -5.52 4.84
N SER A 103 9.81 -5.34 5.53
CA SER A 103 8.54 -5.97 5.14
C SER A 103 8.12 -5.58 3.72
N CYS A 104 8.30 -4.30 3.37
CA CYS A 104 8.00 -3.79 2.05
C CYS A 104 8.86 -4.47 0.97
N LYS A 105 10.19 -4.49 1.17
CA LYS A 105 11.15 -5.05 0.20
C LYS A 105 11.06 -6.56 0.05
N ASP A 106 11.00 -7.28 1.16
CA ASP A 106 11.17 -8.73 1.18
C ASP A 106 9.84 -9.48 0.94
N TYR A 107 8.70 -8.83 1.22
CA TYR A 107 7.38 -9.49 1.17
C TYR A 107 6.36 -8.73 0.33
N TRP A 108 6.19 -7.43 0.54
CA TRP A 108 5.07 -6.71 -0.08
C TRP A 108 5.29 -6.47 -1.58
N ILE A 109 6.52 -6.17 -2.01
CA ILE A 109 6.85 -6.09 -3.45
C ILE A 109 6.56 -7.42 -4.15
N GLU A 110 6.82 -8.56 -3.51
CA GLU A 110 6.53 -9.88 -4.10
C GLU A 110 5.03 -10.18 -4.25
N THR A 111 4.16 -9.37 -3.64
CA THR A 111 2.71 -9.49 -3.86
C THR A 111 2.25 -8.90 -5.19
N LEU A 112 3.08 -8.08 -5.86
CA LEU A 112 2.79 -7.60 -7.21
C LEU A 112 2.88 -8.77 -8.18
N ARG A 113 1.86 -8.97 -9.01
CA ARG A 113 1.79 -10.06 -10.00
C ARG A 113 2.67 -9.77 -11.22
N ASN A 114 2.71 -8.52 -11.67
CA ASN A 114 3.47 -8.11 -12.83
C ASN A 114 4.98 -8.03 -12.51
N PRO A 115 5.85 -8.82 -13.18
CA PRO A 115 7.30 -8.73 -13.00
C PRO A 115 7.88 -7.35 -13.34
N ASP A 116 7.26 -6.61 -14.25
CA ASP A 116 7.73 -5.31 -14.69
C ASP A 116 7.47 -4.25 -13.62
N GLU A 117 6.30 -4.29 -12.98
CA GLU A 117 6.00 -3.48 -11.79
C GLU A 117 6.96 -3.80 -10.64
N ARG A 118 7.28 -5.09 -10.41
CA ARG A 118 8.30 -5.48 -9.42
C ARG A 118 9.68 -4.92 -9.75
N ARG A 119 10.05 -4.81 -11.03
CA ARG A 119 11.33 -4.19 -11.42
C ARG A 119 11.28 -2.67 -11.24
N ALA A 120 10.20 -2.04 -11.68
CA ALA A 120 9.98 -0.60 -11.57
C ALA A 120 10.00 -0.14 -10.11
N ILE A 121 9.29 -0.81 -9.21
CA ILE A 121 9.23 -0.41 -7.79
C ILE A 121 10.58 -0.60 -7.07
N ARG A 122 11.37 -1.61 -7.45
CA ARG A 122 12.73 -1.80 -6.93
C ARG A 122 13.70 -0.75 -7.47
N GLN A 123 13.54 -0.36 -8.73
CA GLN A 123 14.29 0.74 -9.32
C GLN A 123 13.97 2.06 -8.61
N TYR A 124 12.68 2.34 -8.40
CA TYR A 124 12.22 3.48 -7.61
C TYR A 124 12.84 3.51 -6.21
N ALA A 125 12.89 2.37 -5.52
CA ALA A 125 13.55 2.29 -4.21
C ALA A 125 15.05 2.63 -4.26
N ARG A 126 15.77 2.29 -5.34
CA ARG A 126 17.19 2.67 -5.52
C ARG A 126 17.33 4.17 -5.73
N GLU A 127 16.49 4.76 -6.57
CA GLU A 127 16.47 6.19 -6.84
C GLU A 127 16.20 7.01 -5.58
N LEU A 128 15.30 6.55 -4.70
CA LEU A 128 15.04 7.20 -3.41
C LEU A 128 16.28 7.19 -2.49
N VAL A 129 17.08 6.11 -2.50
CA VAL A 129 18.33 6.05 -1.71
C VAL A 129 19.35 7.04 -2.27
N GLU A 130 19.51 7.08 -3.59
CA GLU A 130 20.41 8.05 -4.24
C GLU A 130 19.99 9.49 -3.99
N TYR A 131 18.69 9.78 -4.06
CA TYR A 131 18.14 11.09 -3.77
C TYR A 131 18.44 11.51 -2.32
N ARG A 132 18.20 10.63 -1.35
CA ARG A 132 18.50 10.89 0.06
C ARG A 132 19.98 11.14 0.33
N ASN A 133 20.88 10.46 -0.38
CA ASN A 133 22.33 10.61 -0.17
C ASN A 133 22.91 11.90 -0.79
N LYS A 134 22.15 12.58 -1.66
CA LYS A 134 22.56 13.83 -2.32
C LYS A 134 22.12 15.09 -1.56
N GLY A 135 21.19 14.98 -0.62
CA GLY A 135 20.71 16.06 0.25
C GLY A 135 21.30 15.96 1.65
#